data_AF-A0A383CJV2-F1
#
_entry.id   AF-A0A383CJV2-F1
#
_cell.length_a   1.000
_cell.length_b   1.000
_cell.length_c   1.000
_cell.angle_alpha   90.00
_cell.angle_beta   90.00
_cell.angle_gamma   90.00
#
_symmetry.space_group_name_H-M   'P 1'
#
loop_
_entity.id
_entity.type
_entity.pdbx_description
1 polymer ?
#
loop_
_entity_poly.entity_id
_entity_poly.type
_entity_poly.pdbx_seq_one_letter_code
_entity_poly.pdbx_strand_id
1 'polypeptide(L)'
;MDLQQMIGFHVRKRADVTISALPVHLKDASPLGVIQVQEKQRVTGFKEKPKRPKPIPGRPDEAFVSMGNYLFNKAVLIELLYEDAADVESSHDFGKDILPR
;
A
#
# COMPACT_ATOMS: atom_id res chain seq x y z
N MET A 1 2.47 15.21 3.96
CA MET A 1 3.16 14.46 2.90
C MET A 1 3.65 15.46 1.87
N ASP A 2 4.90 15.37 1.44
CA ASP A 2 5.41 16.11 0.30
C ASP A 2 5.25 15.26 -0.98
N LEU A 3 4.46 15.74 -1.94
CA LEU A 3 4.22 15.04 -3.20
C LEU A 3 5.48 14.90 -4.05
N GLN A 4 6.38 15.89 -4.03
CA GLN A 4 7.63 15.83 -4.78
C GLN A 4 8.54 14.72 -4.25
N GLN A 5 8.55 14.54 -2.93
CA GLN A 5 9.26 13.42 -2.30
C GLN A 5 8.69 12.07 -2.75
N MET A 6 7.37 11.92 -2.76
CA MET A 6 6.68 10.68 -3.19
C MET A 6 6.94 10.37 -4.67
N ILE A 7 6.84 11.37 -5.55
CA ILE A 7 7.15 11.26 -6.98
C ILE A 7 8.62 10.86 -7.17
N GLY A 8 9.54 11.54 -6.50
CA GLY A 8 10.97 11.22 -6.58
C GLY A 8 11.27 9.80 -6.11
N PHE A 9 10.60 9.33 -5.05
CA PHE A 9 10.72 7.94 -4.60
C PHE A 9 10.22 6.94 -5.64
N HIS A 10 9.03 7.18 -6.20
CA HIS A 10 8.40 6.34 -7.22
C HIS A 10 9.30 6.17 -8.45
N VAL A 11 9.84 7.28 -8.97
CA VAL A 11 10.77 7.27 -10.11
C VAL A 11 12.08 6.54 -9.76
N ARG A 12 12.70 6.83 -8.62
CA ARG A 12 13.96 6.17 -8.20
C ARG A 12 13.80 4.65 -8.03
N LYS A 13 12.64 4.21 -7.56
CA LYS A 13 12.33 2.79 -7.38
C LYS A 13 11.86 2.11 -8.66
N ARG A 14 11.56 2.88 -9.72
CA ARG A 14 10.89 2.39 -10.94
C ARG A 14 9.64 1.57 -10.56
N ALA A 15 8.88 2.09 -9.61
CA ALA A 15 7.70 1.42 -9.11
C ALA A 15 6.51 1.66 -10.04
N ASP A 16 5.63 0.68 -10.19
CA ASP A 16 4.35 0.85 -10.88
C ASP A 16 3.31 1.52 -9.99
N VAL A 17 3.40 1.23 -8.69
CA VAL A 17 2.55 1.79 -7.63
C VAL A 17 3.42 2.17 -6.44
N THR A 18 3.10 3.28 -5.80
CA THR A 18 3.70 3.71 -4.53
C THR A 18 2.61 4.11 -3.55
N ILE A 19 2.70 3.59 -2.33
CA ILE A 19 1.72 3.84 -1.27
C ILE A 19 2.38 4.76 -0.22
N SER A 20 1.71 5.86 0.13
CA SER A 20 2.13 6.67 1.27
C SER A 20 1.85 5.93 2.57
N ALA A 21 2.89 5.73 3.36
CA ALA A 21 2.82 4.97 4.61
C ALA A 21 3.32 5.80 5.80
N LEU A 22 2.69 5.63 6.94
CA LEU A 22 3.16 6.17 8.22
C LEU A 22 3.58 5.00 9.13
N PRO A 23 4.74 5.04 9.79
CA PRO A 23 5.03 4.13 10.89
C PRO A 23 4.18 4.52 12.10
N VAL A 24 3.48 3.54 12.68
CA VAL A 24 2.75 3.69 13.95
C VAL A 24 3.14 2.54 14.88
N HIS A 25 2.92 2.69 16.18
CA HIS A 25 3.12 1.59 17.11
C HIS A 25 2.25 0.39 16.72
N LEU A 26 2.82 -0.81 16.81
CA LEU A 26 2.19 -2.05 16.35
C LEU A 26 0.82 -2.29 17.00
N LYS A 27 0.66 -1.90 18.26
CA LYS A 27 -0.60 -1.98 19.02
C LYS A 27 -1.73 -1.12 18.46
N ASP A 28 -1.39 -0.02 17.76
CA ASP A 28 -2.34 0.96 17.24
C ASP A 28 -2.66 0.72 15.75
N ALA A 29 -2.02 -0.29 15.13
CA ALA A 29 -2.12 -0.55 13.69
C ALA A 29 -3.35 -1.38 13.28
N SER A 30 -3.92 -2.17 14.20
CA SER A 30 -5.04 -3.09 13.92
C SER A 30 -6.32 -2.46 13.35
N PRO A 31 -6.72 -1.22 13.68
CA PRO A 31 -7.90 -0.58 13.07
C PRO A 31 -7.61 0.08 11.71
N LEU A 32 -6.38 -0.01 11.19
CA LEU A 32 -5.91 0.67 9.99
C LEU A 32 -5.53 -0.32 8.88
N GLY A 33 -5.30 0.19 7.66
CA GLY A 33 -4.75 -0.59 6.55
C GLY A 33 -3.25 -0.79 6.70
N VAL A 34 -2.81 -2.01 7.03
CA VAL A 34 -1.41 -2.34 7.31
C VAL A 34 -0.70 -2.78 6.03
N ILE A 35 0.42 -2.14 5.73
CA ILE A 35 1.28 -2.44 4.59
C ILE A 35 2.40 -3.35 5.05
N GLN A 36 2.51 -4.52 4.42
CA GLN A 36 3.59 -5.46 4.62
C GLN A 36 4.69 -5.15 3.61
N VAL A 37 5.92 -5.01 4.10
CA VAL A 37 7.08 -4.74 3.26
C VAL A 37 8.21 -5.72 3.54
N GLN A 38 9.01 -5.98 2.51
CA GLN A 38 10.32 -6.62 2.64
C GLN A 38 11.42 -5.56 2.71
N GLU A 39 12.68 -5.99 2.62
CA GLU A 39 13.83 -5.11 2.45
C GLU A 39 13.64 -4.12 1.30
N LYS A 40 14.34 -2.98 1.39
CA LYS A 40 14.28 -1.89 0.40
C LYS A 40 12.88 -1.30 0.18
N GLN A 41 11.95 -1.52 1.13
CA GLN A 41 10.59 -0.96 1.13
C GLN A 41 9.72 -1.45 -0.05
N ARG A 42 9.95 -2.69 -0.51
CA ARG A 42 9.06 -3.34 -1.48
C ARG A 42 7.82 -3.85 -0.76
N VAL A 43 6.64 -3.44 -1.21
CA VAL A 43 5.35 -3.92 -0.71
C VAL A 43 5.18 -5.39 -1.10
N THR A 44 4.76 -6.22 -0.15
CA THR A 44 4.47 -7.64 -0.34
C THR A 44 3.08 -8.04 0.13
N GLY A 45 2.31 -7.08 0.61
CA GLY A 45 0.92 -7.31 0.98
C GLY A 45 0.30 -6.08 1.60
N PHE A 46 -1.01 -5.99 1.49
CA PHE A 46 -1.84 -4.99 2.13
C PHE A 46 -2.95 -5.72 2.88
N LYS A 47 -3.18 -5.39 4.15
CA LYS A 47 -4.28 -5.95 4.93
C LYS A 47 -5.07 -4.85 5.61
N GLU A 48 -6.33 -4.73 5.26
CA GLU A 48 -7.27 -3.83 5.92
C GLU A 48 -7.65 -4.41 7.30
N LYS A 49 -7.45 -3.62 8.35
CA LYS A 49 -7.84 -3.93 9.73
C LYS A 49 -7.42 -5.32 10.25
N PRO A 50 -6.14 -5.69 10.17
CA PRO A 50 -5.70 -7.03 10.53
C PRO A 50 -5.74 -7.21 12.05
N LYS A 51 -6.25 -8.37 12.51
CA LYS A 51 -6.18 -8.76 13.93
C LYS A 51 -4.75 -8.87 14.48
N ARG A 52 -3.78 -9.16 13.59
CA ARG A 52 -2.35 -9.28 13.91
C ARG A 52 -1.54 -8.50 12.86
N PRO A 53 -1.31 -7.20 13.08
CA PRO A 53 -0.44 -6.39 12.22
C PRO A 53 0.96 -7.00 12.13
N LYS A 54 1.59 -6.91 10.96
CA LYS A 54 3.00 -7.31 10.82
C LYS A 54 3.90 -6.10 11.06
N PRO A 55 5.00 -6.26 11.81
CA PRO A 55 5.92 -5.17 12.04
C PRO A 55 6.77 -4.88 10.79
N ILE A 56 7.38 -3.70 10.78
CA ILE A 56 8.35 -3.30 9.78
C ILE A 56 9.65 -4.12 10.00
N PRO A 57 10.28 -4.65 8.93
CA PRO A 57 11.59 -5.31 9.07
C PRO A 57 12.62 -4.40 9.76
N GLY A 58 13.21 -4.89 10.86
CA GLY A 58 14.17 -4.15 11.67
C GLY A 58 13.57 -3.16 12.69
N ARG A 59 12.24 -3.00 12.74
CA ARG A 59 11.52 -2.14 13.71
C ARG A 59 10.33 -2.93 14.30
N PRO A 60 10.58 -3.82 15.28
CA PRO A 60 9.58 -4.80 15.76
C PRO A 60 8.35 -4.18 16.43
N ASP A 61 8.46 -2.95 16.95
CA ASP A 61 7.39 -2.27 17.67
C ASP A 61 6.52 -1.38 16.78
N GLU A 62 6.77 -1.36 15.48
CA GLU A 62 6.10 -0.46 14.54
C GLU A 62 5.59 -1.20 13.31
N ALA A 63 4.46 -0.75 12.78
CA ALA A 63 3.90 -1.20 11.51
C ALA A 63 3.76 -0.02 10.55
N PHE A 64 3.90 -0.27 9.25
CA PHE A 64 3.47 0.69 8.25
C PHE A 64 1.96 0.62 8.08
N VAL A 65 1.30 1.76 8.19
CA VAL A 65 -0.12 1.92 7.85
C VAL A 65 -0.29 2.83 6.65
N SER A 66 -1.25 2.52 5.79
CA SER A 66 -1.59 3.34 4.63
C SER A 66 -2.24 4.64 5.07
N MET A 67 -1.83 5.73 4.42
CA MET A 67 -2.45 7.03 4.55
C MET A 67 -3.56 7.27 3.52
N GLY A 68 -3.92 6.26 2.71
CA GLY A 68 -4.93 6.39 1.64
C GLY A 68 -4.48 7.24 0.45
N ASN A 69 -3.17 7.41 0.24
CA ASN A 69 -2.61 8.13 -0.90
C ASN A 69 -1.74 7.19 -1.73
N TYR A 70 -2.02 7.13 -3.04
CA TYR A 70 -1.41 6.21 -3.98
C TYR A 70 -0.89 6.98 -5.19
N LEU A 71 0.30 6.60 -5.69
CA LEU A 71 0.87 7.12 -6.93
C LEU A 71 1.06 5.95 -7.88
N PHE A 72 0.49 6.08 -9.07
CA PHE A 72 0.52 5.06 -10.11
C PHE A 72 1.21 5.57 -11.37
N ASN A 73 1.86 4.67 -12.10
CA ASN A 73 2.05 4.83 -13.53
C ASN A 73 0.67 4.83 -14.21
N LYS A 74 0.41 5.84 -15.05
CA LYS A 74 -0.91 6.03 -15.69
C LYS A 74 -1.42 4.78 -16.40
N ALA A 75 -0.57 4.12 -17.19
CA ALA A 75 -0.95 2.92 -17.94
C ALA A 75 -1.40 1.79 -17.01
N VAL A 76 -0.64 1.56 -15.93
CA VAL A 76 -0.93 0.53 -14.91
C VAL A 76 -2.25 0.81 -14.22
N LEU A 77 -2.51 2.07 -13.84
CA LEU A 77 -3.80 2.41 -13.21
C LEU A 77 -4.98 2.11 -14.13
N ILE A 78 -4.88 2.47 -15.41
CA ILE A 78 -5.96 2.24 -16.37
C ILE A 78 -6.22 0.74 -16.54
N GLU A 79 -5.17 -0.05 -16.71
CA GLU A 79 -5.26 -1.51 -16.83
C GLU A 79 -5.95 -2.12 -15.62
N LEU A 80 -5.47 -1.82 -14.41
CA LEU A 80 -6.04 -2.31 -13.16
C LEU A 80 -7.52 -1.93 -12.99
N LEU A 81 -7.91 -0.71 -13.39
CA LEU A 81 -9.31 -0.28 -13.30
C LEU A 81 -10.22 -1.00 -14.30
N TYR A 82 -9.74 -1.32 -15.50
CA TYR A 82 -10.51 -2.13 -16.45
C TYR A 82 -10.66 -3.57 -15.98
N GLU A 83 -9.60 -4.16 -15.43
CA GLU A 83 -9.66 -5.50 -14.86
C GLU A 83 -10.60 -5.57 -13.66
N ASP A 84 -10.56 -4.59 -12.77
CA ASP A 84 -11.44 -4.50 -11.61
C ASP A 84 -12.91 -4.31 -12.01
N ALA A 85 -13.18 -3.46 -13.01
CA ALA A 85 -14.53 -3.24 -13.52
C ALA A 85 -15.14 -4.47 -14.20
N ALA A 86 -14.30 -5.38 -14.72
CA ALA A 86 -14.74 -6.64 -15.32
C ALA A 86 -14.95 -7.77 -14.29
N ASP A 87 -14.48 -7.59 -13.05
CA ASP A 87 -14.55 -8.58 -11.99
C ASP A 87 -15.85 -8.43 -11.18
N VAL A 88 -16.75 -9.41 -11.33
CA VAL A 88 -18.06 -9.42 -10.65
C VAL A 88 -17.98 -9.67 -9.15
N GLU A 89 -16.85 -10.20 -8.66
CA GLU A 89 -16.61 -10.44 -7.23
C GLU A 89 -15.92 -9.25 -6.55
N SER A 90 -15.47 -8.25 -7.32
CA SER A 90 -14.81 -7.07 -6.78
C SER A 90 -15.78 -6.19 -5.98
N SER A 91 -15.28 -5.59 -4.89
CA SER A 91 -15.99 -4.52 -4.19
C SER A 91 -15.66 -3.11 -4.72
N HIS A 92 -14.86 -3.02 -5.78
CA HIS A 92 -14.38 -1.81 -6.43
C HIS A 92 -13.67 -0.83 -5.47
N ASP A 93 -12.87 -1.38 -4.55
CA ASP A 93 -12.10 -0.62 -3.56
C ASP A 93 -10.59 -0.73 -3.82
N PHE A 94 -9.87 0.39 -3.69
CA PHE A 94 -8.43 0.39 -3.92
C PHE A 94 -7.66 -0.51 -2.94
N GLY A 95 -8.02 -0.49 -1.66
CA GLY A 95 -7.31 -1.26 -0.64
C GLY A 95 -7.61 -2.74 -0.70
N LYS A 96 -8.86 -3.11 -0.98
CA LYS A 96 -9.30 -4.51 -0.98
C LYS A 96 -9.12 -5.21 -2.32
N ASP A 97 -9.31 -4.50 -3.43
CA ASP A 97 -9.45 -5.12 -4.74
C ASP A 97 -8.32 -4.73 -5.70
N ILE A 98 -7.90 -3.45 -5.75
CA ILE A 98 -6.89 -2.99 -6.72
C ILE A 98 -5.46 -3.23 -6.24
N LEU A 99 -5.10 -2.80 -5.02
CA LEU A 99 -3.73 -2.90 -4.50
C LEU A 99 -3.26 -4.34 -4.19
N PRO A 100 -4.13 -5.30 -3.83
CA PRO A 100 -3.70 -6.67 -3.59
C PRO A 100 -3.46 -7.53 -4.85
N ARG A 101 -3.85 -7.05 -6.04
CA ARG A 101 -3.54 -7.70 -7.33
C ARG A 101 -2.05 -7.57 -7.66
#